data_AF-A0A6N7L569-F1
#
_entry.id   AF-A0A6N7L569-F1
#
_cell.length_a   1.000
_cell.length_b   1.000
_cell.length_c   1.000
_cell.angle_alpha   90.00
_cell.angle_beta   90.00
_cell.angle_gamma   90.00
#
_symmetry.space_group_name_H-M   'P 1'
#
loop_
_entity.id
_entity.type
_entity.pdbx_description
1 polymer ?
#
loop_
_entity_poly.entity_id
_entity_poly.type
_entity_poly.pdbx_seq_one_letter_code
_entity_poly.pdbx_strand_id
1 'polypeptide(L)'
;MLGTLSGLVQTTQAKPPFAFASARYAPEFLTASLGPAGCHAVYAVTDEGRVIGRLLWGGFDDGEVWWVGVDKDRRREGIATALWRLAELKALHCGWTRPEHSDTRMPDGEAWIASL
;
A
#
# COMPACT_ATOMS: atom_id res chain seq x y z
N MET A 1 -11.48 -51.90 -1.57
CA MET A 1 -12.64 -51.05 -1.21
C MET A 1 -12.26 -50.19 -0.03
N LEU A 2 -12.74 -48.92 -0.02
CA LEU A 2 -12.54 -47.85 0.99
C LEU A 2 -11.12 -47.23 0.95
N GLY A 3 -10.88 -45.96 0.60
CA GLY A 3 -11.75 -44.80 0.41
C GLY A 3 -11.43 -43.74 1.47
N THR A 4 -10.66 -42.72 1.11
CA THR A 4 -10.65 -41.43 1.83
C THR A 4 -10.27 -40.31 0.87
N LEU A 5 -11.27 -39.49 0.56
CA LEU A 5 -11.19 -38.27 -0.22
C LEU A 5 -10.46 -37.21 0.62
N SER A 6 -9.26 -36.81 0.20
CA SER A 6 -8.60 -35.61 0.73
C SER A 6 -9.19 -34.40 0.01
N GLY A 7 -10.18 -33.78 0.64
CA GLY A 7 -10.78 -32.53 0.17
C GLY A 7 -9.80 -31.38 0.35
N LEU A 8 -9.09 -31.01 -0.73
CA LEU A 8 -8.43 -29.72 -0.83
C LEU A 8 -9.51 -28.63 -0.80
N VAL A 9 -9.65 -27.96 0.34
CA VAL A 9 -10.38 -26.71 0.43
C VAL A 9 -9.59 -25.68 -0.37
N GLN A 10 -9.93 -25.52 -1.64
CA GLN A 10 -9.56 -24.34 -2.40
C GLN A 10 -10.34 -23.17 -1.79
N THR A 11 -9.73 -22.43 -0.88
CA THR A 11 -10.20 -21.09 -0.54
C THR A 11 -10.06 -20.26 -1.80
N THR A 12 -11.16 -20.08 -2.53
CA THR A 12 -11.29 -19.04 -3.53
C THR A 12 -11.13 -17.72 -2.80
N GLN A 13 -9.91 -17.19 -2.75
CA GLN A 13 -9.65 -15.86 -2.22
C GLN A 13 -10.39 -14.90 -3.13
N ALA A 14 -11.56 -14.43 -2.69
CA ALA A 14 -12.37 -13.49 -3.43
C ALA A 14 -11.49 -12.30 -3.80
N LYS A 15 -11.52 -11.90 -5.09
CA LYS A 15 -10.80 -10.73 -5.56
C LYS A 15 -11.24 -9.54 -4.68
N PRO A 16 -10.30 -8.81 -4.04
CA PRO A 16 -10.68 -7.64 -3.26
C PRO A 16 -11.40 -6.63 -4.15
N PRO A 17 -12.36 -5.85 -3.62
CA PRO A 17 -13.16 -4.88 -4.38
C PRO A 17 -12.37 -3.61 -4.75
N PHE A 18 -11.05 -3.72 -4.78
CA PHE A 18 -10.12 -2.65 -5.09
C PHE A 18 -8.88 -3.22 -5.78
N ALA A 19 -8.30 -2.42 -6.65
CA ALA A 19 -7.04 -2.67 -7.33
C ALA A 19 -5.93 -1.78 -6.75
N PHE A 20 -4.69 -2.03 -7.17
CA PHE A 20 -3.55 -1.22 -6.78
C PHE A 20 -2.81 -0.64 -8.00
N ALA A 21 -2.33 0.59 -7.86
CA ALA A 21 -1.60 1.33 -8.89
C ALA A 21 -0.32 1.99 -8.32
N SER A 22 0.57 2.47 -9.17
CA SER A 22 1.85 3.08 -8.76
C SER A 22 2.33 4.16 -9.72
N ALA A 23 3.01 5.20 -9.22
CA ALA A 23 3.65 6.24 -10.02
C ALA A 23 5.06 6.56 -9.49
N ARG A 24 6.05 6.68 -10.39
CA ARG A 24 7.48 6.93 -10.02
C ARG A 24 7.70 8.34 -9.50
N TYR A 25 6.87 9.30 -9.89
CA TYR A 25 6.84 10.65 -9.35
C TYR A 25 5.39 11.06 -9.25
N ALA A 26 4.87 11.24 -8.03
CA ALA A 26 3.49 11.65 -7.87
C ALA A 26 3.35 13.12 -8.36
N PRO A 27 2.48 13.38 -9.36
CA PRO A 27 2.26 14.74 -9.84
C PRO A 27 1.56 15.57 -8.75
N GLU A 28 1.77 16.89 -8.77
CA GLU A 28 1.25 17.82 -7.75
C GLU A 28 -0.26 17.67 -7.48
N PHE A 29 -1.05 17.30 -8.50
CA PHE A 29 -2.49 17.10 -8.35
C PHE A 29 -2.88 15.82 -7.56
N LEU A 30 -1.99 14.83 -7.43
CA LEU A 30 -2.16 13.66 -6.56
C LEU A 30 -1.57 13.88 -5.16
N THR A 31 -0.69 14.86 -5.01
CA THR A 31 -0.04 15.23 -3.74
C THR A 31 -0.63 16.50 -3.10
N ALA A 32 -1.75 17.00 -3.65
CA ALA A 32 -2.32 18.35 -3.50
C ALA A 32 -2.67 18.83 -2.07
N SER A 33 -2.14 18.22 -1.02
CA SER A 33 -2.08 18.87 0.29
C SER A 33 -0.81 18.63 1.10
N LEU A 34 0.10 17.68 0.81
CA LEU A 34 1.17 17.35 1.78
C LEU A 34 2.49 16.74 1.23
N GLY A 35 2.72 16.63 -0.09
CA GLY A 35 3.94 15.97 -0.60
C GLY A 35 4.75 16.81 -1.59
N PRO A 36 6.09 16.95 -1.44
CA PRO A 36 6.93 17.60 -2.45
C PRO A 36 6.97 16.78 -3.74
N ALA A 37 7.15 17.47 -4.87
CA ALA A 37 7.46 16.85 -6.14
C ALA A 37 8.71 15.97 -5.99
N GLY A 38 8.66 14.73 -6.50
CA GLY A 38 9.79 13.79 -6.42
C GLY A 38 9.62 12.57 -5.51
N CYS A 39 8.43 12.34 -4.93
CA CYS A 39 8.12 11.09 -4.23
C CYS A 39 7.69 9.96 -5.16
N HIS A 40 7.95 8.73 -4.72
CA HIS A 40 7.29 7.55 -5.20
C HIS A 40 5.91 7.41 -4.55
N ALA A 41 4.96 6.82 -5.28
CA ALA A 41 3.61 6.61 -4.78
C ALA A 41 3.00 5.29 -5.22
N VAL A 42 2.21 4.71 -4.32
CA VAL A 42 1.30 3.60 -4.61
C VAL A 42 -0.10 3.92 -4.08
N TYR A 43 -1.11 3.41 -4.76
CA TYR A 43 -2.52 3.72 -4.52
C TYR A 43 -3.36 2.47 -4.45
N ALA A 44 -4.38 2.49 -3.60
CA ALA A 44 -5.50 1.56 -3.61
C ALA A 44 -6.70 2.28 -4.22
N VAL A 45 -7.32 1.66 -5.23
CA VAL A 45 -8.33 2.29 -6.07
C VAL A 45 -9.53 1.35 -6.19
N THR A 46 -10.75 1.87 -6.06
CA THR A 46 -11.98 1.08 -6.29
C THR A 46 -12.15 0.79 -7.78
N ASP A 47 -13.07 -0.10 -8.12
CA ASP A 47 -13.38 -0.42 -9.52
C ASP A 47 -13.90 0.80 -10.31
N GLU A 48 -14.49 1.78 -9.63
CA GLU A 48 -14.94 3.07 -10.20
C GLU A 48 -13.82 4.11 -10.33
N GLY A 49 -12.57 3.76 -9.99
CA GLY A 49 -11.43 4.66 -10.11
C GLY A 49 -11.22 5.60 -8.91
N ARG A 50 -11.97 5.43 -7.81
CA ARG A 50 -11.79 6.25 -6.60
C ARG A 50 -10.60 5.77 -5.79
N VAL A 51 -9.68 6.67 -5.45
CA VAL A 51 -8.57 6.36 -4.54
C VAL A 51 -9.08 6.25 -3.09
N ILE A 52 -8.89 5.10 -2.47
CA ILE A 52 -9.30 4.79 -1.08
C ILE A 52 -8.10 4.55 -0.14
N GLY A 53 -6.89 4.57 -0.67
CA GLY A 53 -5.67 4.51 0.12
C GLY A 53 -4.46 4.89 -0.70
N ARG A 54 -3.41 5.40 -0.03
CA ARG A 54 -2.17 5.84 -0.67
C ARG A 54 -0.99 5.61 0.28
N LEU A 55 0.18 5.43 -0.31
CA LEU A 55 1.46 5.45 0.39
C LEU A 55 2.44 6.26 -0.46
N LEU A 56 3.05 7.27 0.15
CA LEU A 56 4.00 8.20 -0.45
C LEU A 56 5.33 8.13 0.29
N TRP A 57 6.44 8.09 -0.45
CA TRP A 57 7.77 8.04 0.14
C TRP A 57 8.84 8.74 -0.69
N GLY A 58 9.93 9.13 -0.03
CA GLY A 58 11.06 9.84 -0.63
C GLY A 58 11.66 9.07 -1.81
N GLY A 59 11.66 9.68 -2.99
CA GLY A 59 12.23 9.06 -4.19
C GLY A 59 13.71 9.35 -4.39
N PHE A 60 14.18 10.52 -3.95
CA PHE A 60 15.54 11.00 -4.21
C PHE A 60 16.47 10.96 -2.99
N ASP A 61 15.89 10.94 -1.79
CA ASP A 61 16.63 11.33 -0.59
C ASP A 61 16.98 10.10 0.26
N ASP A 62 15.96 9.45 0.83
CA ASP A 62 16.15 8.48 1.91
C ASP A 62 15.14 7.31 1.92
N GLY A 63 14.09 7.39 1.09
CA GLY A 63 13.03 6.38 1.13
C GLY A 63 12.00 6.57 2.24
N GLU A 64 12.09 7.65 3.02
CA GLU A 64 11.21 7.89 4.16
C GLU A 64 9.75 7.96 3.72
N VAL A 65 8.87 7.20 4.39
CA VAL A 65 7.42 7.28 4.19
C VAL A 65 6.89 8.54 4.87
N TRP A 66 6.49 9.51 4.05
CA TRP A 66 5.87 10.75 4.51
C TRP A 66 4.37 10.59 4.74
N TRP A 67 3.72 9.66 4.05
CA TRP A 67 2.29 9.45 4.18
C TRP A 67 1.89 8.01 3.90
N VAL A 68 1.09 7.45 4.80
CA VAL A 68 0.31 6.24 4.56
C VAL A 68 -1.08 6.44 5.14
N GLY A 69 -2.11 6.21 4.33
CA GLY A 69 -3.48 6.48 4.73
C GLY A 69 -4.48 5.65 3.96
N VAL A 70 -5.56 5.31 4.65
CA VAL A 70 -6.71 4.55 4.12
C VAL A 70 -7.98 5.27 4.55
N ASP A 71 -8.94 5.36 3.62
CA ASP A 71 -10.28 5.87 3.88
C ASP A 71 -10.85 5.23 5.14
N LYS A 72 -11.43 6.04 6.02
CA LYS A 72 -11.87 5.62 7.36
C LYS A 72 -12.78 4.37 7.33
N ASP A 73 -13.65 4.30 6.32
CA ASP A 73 -14.65 3.24 6.17
C ASP A 73 -14.06 1.95 5.59
N ARG A 74 -12.79 2.00 5.15
CA ARG A 74 -12.03 0.87 4.56
C ARG A 74 -10.83 0.44 5.42
N ARG A 75 -10.69 1.01 6.63
CA ARG A 75 -9.64 0.64 7.58
C ARG A 75 -9.84 -0.81 8.04
N ARG A 76 -8.75 -1.44 8.49
CA ARG A 76 -8.72 -2.84 8.96
C ARG A 76 -9.03 -3.91 7.90
N GLU A 77 -9.13 -3.53 6.62
CA GLU A 77 -9.20 -4.46 5.49
C GLU A 77 -7.81 -4.87 4.94
N GLY A 78 -6.72 -4.54 5.64
CA GLY A 78 -5.35 -4.86 5.21
C GLY A 78 -4.80 -3.99 4.08
N ILE A 79 -5.51 -2.93 3.67
CA ILE A 79 -5.12 -2.04 2.56
C ILE A 79 -3.74 -1.39 2.81
N ALA A 80 -3.48 -0.87 4.01
CA ALA A 80 -2.19 -0.23 4.33
C ALA A 80 -1.01 -1.22 4.18
N THR A 81 -1.16 -2.44 4.68
CA THR A 81 -0.17 -3.51 4.54
C THR A 81 0.04 -3.91 3.07
N ALA A 82 -1.03 -3.97 2.28
CA ALA A 82 -0.93 -4.26 0.86
C ALA A 82 -0.21 -3.14 0.09
N LEU A 83 -0.46 -1.86 0.45
CA LEU A 83 0.27 -0.71 -0.09
C LEU A 83 1.76 -0.78 0.25
N TRP A 84 2.12 -1.09 1.50
CA TRP A 84 3.51 -1.27 1.91
C TRP A 84 4.23 -2.36 1.09
N ARG A 85 3.62 -3.54 0.99
CA ARG A 85 4.17 -4.65 0.18
C ARG A 85 4.32 -4.27 -1.29
N LEU A 86 3.35 -3.54 -1.85
CA LEU A 86 3.45 -3.06 -3.21
C LEU A 86 4.59 -2.05 -3.37
N ALA A 87 4.79 -1.15 -2.40
CA ALA A 87 5.89 -0.20 -2.41
C ALA A 87 7.26 -0.94 -2.38
N GLU A 88 7.42 -1.95 -1.52
CA GLU A 88 8.62 -2.80 -1.50
C GLU A 88 8.86 -3.53 -2.83
N LEU A 89 7.80 -4.11 -3.42
CA LEU A 89 7.88 -4.74 -4.74
C LEU A 89 8.26 -3.75 -5.84
N LYS A 90 7.75 -2.52 -5.79
CA LYS A 90 8.09 -1.47 -6.76
C LYS A 90 9.53 -1.00 -6.60
N ALA A 91 10.00 -0.84 -5.36
CA ALA A 91 11.41 -0.59 -5.08
C ALA A 91 12.30 -1.66 -5.71
N LEU A 92 12.01 -2.93 -5.45
CA LEU A 92 12.78 -4.04 -5.97
C LEU A 92 12.77 -4.13 -7.50
N HIS A 93 11.59 -4.06 -8.13
CA HIS A 93 11.44 -4.37 -9.56
C HIS A 93 11.61 -3.18 -10.48
N CYS A 94 11.40 -1.95 -9.98
CA CYS A 94 11.49 -0.74 -10.79
C CYS A 94 12.72 0.11 -10.48
N GLY A 95 13.59 -0.34 -9.57
CA GLY A 95 14.75 0.41 -9.10
C GLY A 95 14.34 1.73 -8.44
N TRP A 96 13.23 1.70 -7.69
CA TRP A 96 12.82 2.83 -6.86
C TRP A 96 13.52 2.73 -5.52
N THR A 97 13.68 3.86 -4.85
CA THR A 97 14.21 3.88 -3.48
C THR A 97 13.31 3.03 -2.59
N ARG A 98 13.89 2.24 -1.69
CA ARG A 98 13.12 1.36 -0.80
C ARG A 98 12.31 2.21 0.18
N PRO A 99 11.03 1.92 0.44
CA PRO A 99 10.29 2.63 1.47
C PRO A 99 10.84 2.29 2.86
N GLU A 100 10.98 3.30 3.71
CA GLU A 100 11.41 3.20 5.10
C GLU A 100 10.38 3.85 6.03
N HIS A 101 10.20 3.29 7.22
CA HIS A 101 9.27 3.87 8.19
C HIS A 101 9.85 5.20 8.72
N SER A 102 9.05 6.26 8.71
CA SER A 102 9.42 7.52 9.37
C SER A 102 9.49 7.34 10.89
N ASP A 103 10.46 8.00 11.51
CA ASP A 103 10.59 8.13 12.96
C ASP A 103 9.50 9.02 13.58
N THR A 104 8.82 9.84 12.77
CA THR A 104 7.80 10.82 13.21
C THR A 104 6.37 10.35 12.94
N ARG A 105 6.10 9.11 13.34
CA ARG A 105 4.82 8.42 13.09
C ARG A 105 3.73 8.77 14.12
N MET A 106 2.50 8.92 13.63
CA MET A 106 1.30 9.10 14.47
C MET A 106 0.90 7.80 15.19
N PRO A 107 0.10 7.85 16.28
CA PRO A 107 -0.34 6.65 17.01
C PRO A 107 -1.00 5.57 16.14
N ASP A 108 -1.81 5.96 15.16
CA ASP A 108 -2.42 5.02 14.20
C ASP A 108 -1.35 4.30 13.34
N GLY A 109 -0.27 5.01 12.99
CA GLY A 109 0.87 4.47 12.24
C GLY A 109 1.71 3.51 13.09
N GLU A 110 1.96 3.85 14.35
CA GLU A 110 2.61 2.96 15.33
C GLU A 110 1.87 1.64 15.48
N ALA A 111 0.56 1.72 15.71
CA ALA A 111 -0.28 0.54 15.88
C ALA A 111 -0.32 -0.35 14.62
N TRP A 112 -0.24 0.26 13.44
CA TRP A 112 -0.16 -0.49 12.19
C TRP A 112 1.20 -1.14 11.99
N ILE A 113 2.31 -0.43 12.22
CA ILE A 113 3.66 -0.98 12.07
C ILE A 113 3.89 -2.16 13.03
N ALA A 114 3.41 -2.06 14.26
CA ALA A 114 3.46 -3.17 15.21
C ALA A 114 2.67 -4.42 14.77
N SER A 115 1.85 -4.31 13.72
CA SER A 115 1.06 -5.41 13.15
C SER A 115 1.58 -5.93 11.80
N LEU A 116 2.65 -5.34 11.26
CA LEU A 116 3.31 -5.80 10.02
C LEU A 116 4.10 -7.09 10.27
#